data_AF-R7WS75-F1
#
_entry.id   AF-R7WS75-F1
#
_cell.length_a   1.000
_cell.length_b   1.000
_cell.length_c   1.000
_cell.angle_alpha   90.00
_cell.angle_beta   90.00
_cell.angle_gamma   90.00
#
_symmetry.space_group_name_H-M   'P 1'
#
loop_
_entity.id
_entity.type
_entity.pdbx_description
1 polymer ?
#
loop_
_entity_poly.entity_id
_entity_poly.type
_entity_poly.pdbx_seq_one_letter_code
_entity_poly.pdbx_strand_id
1 'polypeptide(L)'
;MTSTTSRTATPARHHAGHPVLWYLLARWPSLVALVVLLVKSPGEPDPHVTSMIIVTAAMCYLAAASVGSPRSGWPMVALASVAVVAAGVAGLDPTLVLIVAAAGFTVVGLLRRSRIDVREFVLQAAAFAGFTCLALAAMFAAPLVSVYLAAAAAIGHAVWDAIYWIRGRVVPRSLTEFCFVLDLGLGVLLLLAAWHVLPF
;
A
#
# COMPACT_ATOMS: atom_id res chain seq x y z
N MET A 1 -63.18 -25.79 -17.26
CA MET A 1 -61.99 -26.05 -16.43
C MET A 1 -60.76 -25.91 -17.32
N THR A 2 -60.26 -24.69 -17.56
CA THR A 2 -59.14 -24.01 -16.84
C THR A 2 -57.87 -24.87 -16.84
N SER A 3 -56.76 -24.45 -17.45
CA SER A 3 -56.00 -23.28 -17.00
C SER A 3 -55.08 -22.68 -18.06
N THR A 4 -55.08 -21.35 -18.12
CA THR A 4 -54.28 -20.44 -18.93
C THR A 4 -52.81 -20.43 -18.48
N THR A 5 -51.88 -20.59 -19.42
CA THR A 5 -50.43 -20.52 -19.19
C THR A 5 -49.98 -19.06 -19.12
N SER A 6 -49.72 -18.55 -17.92
CA SER A 6 -49.18 -17.22 -17.68
C SER A 6 -47.66 -17.22 -17.90
N ARG A 7 -47.24 -16.62 -19.01
CA ARG A 7 -45.84 -16.30 -19.35
C ARG A 7 -45.36 -15.21 -18.40
N THR A 8 -44.48 -15.57 -17.46
CA THR A 8 -43.84 -14.60 -16.55
C THR A 8 -42.84 -13.75 -17.34
N ALA A 9 -43.22 -12.50 -17.60
CA ALA A 9 -42.30 -11.48 -18.09
C ALA A 9 -41.26 -11.18 -16.99
N THR A 10 -39.98 -11.40 -17.30
CA THR A 10 -38.87 -10.96 -16.45
C THR A 10 -38.80 -9.43 -16.51
N PRO A 11 -38.93 -8.69 -15.40
CA PRO A 11 -38.72 -7.24 -15.44
C PRO A 11 -37.23 -6.97 -15.65
N ALA A 12 -36.90 -6.34 -16.77
CA ALA A 12 -35.59 -5.75 -17.02
C ALA A 12 -35.26 -4.77 -15.88
N ARG A 13 -34.28 -5.11 -15.04
CA ARG A 13 -33.77 -4.18 -14.02
C ARG A 13 -32.98 -3.09 -14.72
N HIS A 14 -33.64 -1.98 -15.03
CA HIS A 14 -32.99 -0.70 -15.26
C HIS A 14 -32.40 -0.20 -13.93
N HIS A 15 -31.14 -0.54 -13.64
CA HIS A 15 -30.32 0.19 -12.67
C HIS A 15 -29.65 1.38 -13.36
N ALA A 16 -30.46 2.34 -13.78
CA ALA A 16 -30.01 3.67 -14.18
C ALA A 16 -29.99 4.57 -12.93
N GLY A 17 -28.97 4.40 -12.08
CA GLY A 17 -28.75 5.18 -10.87
C GLY A 17 -27.27 5.48 -10.70
N HIS A 18 -26.84 6.63 -11.19
CA HIS A 18 -25.50 7.23 -11.12
C HIS A 18 -24.32 6.34 -11.54
N PRO A 19 -24.04 6.23 -12.86
CA PRO A 19 -22.86 5.55 -13.39
C PRO A 19 -21.55 6.01 -12.73
N VAL A 20 -21.48 7.30 -12.36
CA VAL A 20 -20.31 7.91 -11.73
C VAL A 20 -20.17 7.51 -10.26
N LEU A 21 -21.28 7.45 -9.51
CA LEU A 21 -21.24 7.12 -8.08
C LEU A 21 -20.81 5.67 -7.86
N TRP A 22 -21.28 4.72 -8.69
CA TRP A 22 -20.81 3.34 -8.61
C TRP A 22 -19.37 3.19 -9.09
N TYR A 23 -18.92 3.97 -10.09
CA TYR A 23 -17.51 3.97 -10.53
C TYR A 23 -16.58 4.52 -9.44
N LEU A 24 -16.98 5.59 -8.75
CA LEU A 24 -16.24 6.17 -7.63
C LEU A 24 -16.24 5.24 -6.42
N LEU A 25 -17.37 4.60 -6.11
CA LEU A 25 -17.45 3.58 -5.05
C LEU A 25 -16.66 2.32 -5.41
N ALA A 26 -16.57 1.94 -6.69
CA ALA A 26 -15.73 0.84 -7.15
C ALA A 26 -14.23 1.16 -7.06
N ARG A 27 -13.85 2.45 -7.14
CA ARG A 27 -12.47 2.95 -7.01
C ARG A 27 -12.23 3.74 -5.72
N TRP A 28 -13.01 3.48 -4.67
CA TRP A 28 -12.83 4.13 -3.38
C TRP A 28 -11.39 4.06 -2.85
N PRO A 29 -10.59 2.97 -3.08
CA PRO A 29 -9.21 2.93 -2.59
C PRO A 29 -8.33 3.96 -3.31
N SER A 30 -8.51 4.16 -4.62
CA SER A 30 -7.83 5.20 -5.38
C SER A 30 -8.19 6.60 -4.89
N LEU A 31 -9.46 6.84 -4.56
CA LEU A 31 -9.89 8.13 -4.01
C LEU A 31 -9.27 8.40 -2.64
N VAL A 32 -9.23 7.40 -1.76
CA VAL A 32 -8.57 7.52 -0.45
C VAL A 32 -7.07 7.76 -0.63
N ALA A 33 -6.41 7.06 -1.57
CA ALA A 33 -4.99 7.29 -1.88
C ALA A 33 -4.74 8.73 -2.34
N LEU A 34 -5.58 9.26 -3.23
CA LEU A 34 -5.50 10.65 -3.69
C LEU A 34 -5.73 11.66 -2.57
N VAL A 35 -6.68 11.40 -1.67
CA VAL A 35 -6.91 12.26 -0.50
C VAL A 35 -5.71 12.24 0.43
N VAL A 36 -5.15 11.07 0.74
CA VAL A 36 -3.94 10.95 1.56
C VAL A 36 -2.77 11.67 0.90
N LEU A 37 -2.57 11.48 -0.41
CA LEU A 37 -1.56 12.17 -1.19
C LEU A 37 -1.73 13.69 -1.09
N LEU A 38 -2.95 14.20 -1.27
CA LEU A 38 -3.26 15.63 -1.21
C LEU A 38 -3.04 16.22 0.19
N VAL A 39 -3.38 15.47 1.25
CA VAL A 39 -3.14 15.87 2.64
C VAL A 39 -1.65 15.86 2.97
N LYS A 40 -0.86 15.02 2.32
CA LYS A 40 0.60 14.93 2.49
C LYS A 40 1.39 15.88 1.59
N SER A 41 0.79 16.38 0.51
CA SER A 41 1.41 17.30 -0.45
C SER A 41 1.28 18.82 -0.19
N PRO A 42 0.75 19.37 0.94
CA PRO A 42 0.87 20.81 1.18
C PRO A 42 2.33 21.15 1.51
N GLY A 43 3.12 21.50 0.50
CA GLY A 43 4.54 21.84 0.63
C GLY A 43 5.45 21.04 -0.30
N GLU A 44 6.76 21.13 -0.06
CA GLU A 44 7.75 20.32 -0.76
C GLU A 44 7.64 18.85 -0.30
N PRO A 45 7.55 17.86 -1.22
CA PRO A 45 7.43 16.46 -0.85
C PRO A 45 8.63 16.00 -0.04
N ASP A 46 8.39 15.44 1.15
CA ASP A 46 9.43 15.00 2.07
C ASP A 46 9.91 13.56 1.73
N PRO A 47 11.20 13.37 1.36
CA PRO A 47 11.78 12.04 1.10
C PRO A 47 11.73 11.12 2.31
N HIS A 48 11.87 11.65 3.52
CA HIS A 48 11.87 10.87 4.75
C HIS A 48 10.47 10.30 5.05
N VAL A 49 9.44 11.14 4.95
CA VAL A 49 8.04 10.70 5.10
C VAL A 49 7.67 9.68 4.02
N THR A 50 8.08 9.90 2.78
CA THR A 50 7.85 8.95 1.68
C THR A 50 8.52 7.61 1.98
N SER A 51 9.79 7.62 2.41
CA SER A 51 10.53 6.42 2.78
C SER A 51 9.86 5.65 3.92
N MET A 52 9.35 6.35 4.94
CA MET A 52 8.58 5.74 6.04
C MET A 52 7.27 5.09 5.54
N ILE A 53 6.57 5.72 4.59
CA ILE A 53 5.37 5.15 3.97
C ILE A 53 5.70 3.85 3.23
N ILE A 54 6.81 3.79 2.50
CA ILE A 54 7.23 2.58 1.80
C ILE A 54 7.61 1.45 2.77
N VAL A 55 8.31 1.76 3.87
CA VAL A 55 8.58 0.77 4.94
C VAL A 55 7.26 0.24 5.53
N THR A 56 6.28 1.12 5.73
CA THR A 56 4.93 0.75 6.22
C THR A 56 4.22 -0.18 5.25
N ALA A 57 4.21 0.15 3.95
CA ALA A 57 3.56 -0.62 2.91
C ALA A 57 4.19 -2.02 2.79
N ALA A 58 5.52 -2.10 2.71
CA ALA A 58 6.24 -3.36 2.62
C ALA A 58 6.04 -4.24 3.88
N MET A 59 5.98 -3.63 5.07
CA MET A 59 5.65 -4.36 6.31
C MET A 59 4.24 -4.93 6.28
N CYS A 60 3.25 -4.18 5.78
CA CYS A 60 1.86 -4.66 5.67
C CYS A 60 1.74 -5.90 4.78
N TYR A 61 2.49 -5.94 3.67
CA TYR A 61 2.57 -7.12 2.79
C TYR A 61 3.19 -8.32 3.49
N LEU A 62 4.31 -8.12 4.17
CA LEU A 62 4.98 -9.17 4.95
C LEU A 62 4.08 -9.70 6.08
N ALA A 63 3.39 -8.80 6.79
CA ALA A 63 2.44 -9.16 7.84
C ALA A 63 1.24 -9.93 7.29
N ALA A 64 0.70 -9.55 6.14
CA ALA A 64 -0.39 -10.31 5.51
C ALA A 64 0.06 -11.71 5.05
N ALA A 65 1.28 -11.82 4.52
CA ALA A 65 1.88 -13.10 4.15
C ALA A 65 2.15 -13.99 5.36
N SER A 66 2.59 -13.43 6.50
CA SER A 66 2.83 -14.18 7.74
C SER A 66 1.53 -14.68 8.41
N VAL A 67 0.42 -13.96 8.21
CA VAL A 67 -0.91 -14.39 8.63
C VAL A 67 -1.46 -15.47 7.69
N GLY A 68 -1.10 -15.44 6.42
CA GLY A 68 -1.53 -16.38 5.38
C GLY A 68 -2.92 -16.07 4.79
N SER A 69 -3.41 -14.83 4.95
CA SER A 69 -4.75 -14.45 4.48
C SER A 69 -4.72 -13.09 3.79
N PRO A 70 -5.13 -12.99 2.51
CA PRO A 70 -5.24 -11.69 1.83
C PRO A 70 -6.21 -10.73 2.52
N ARG A 71 -7.15 -11.22 3.33
CA ARG A 71 -8.12 -10.35 4.02
C ARG A 71 -7.48 -9.54 5.15
N SER A 72 -6.30 -9.93 5.64
CA SER A 72 -5.64 -9.21 6.74
C SER A 72 -4.94 -7.93 6.30
N GLY A 73 -4.84 -7.61 5.00
CA GLY A 73 -4.15 -6.41 4.52
C GLY A 73 -4.65 -5.10 5.17
N TRP A 74 -5.95 -4.81 5.09
CA TRP A 74 -6.53 -3.60 5.69
C TRP A 74 -6.37 -3.53 7.22
N PRO A 75 -6.63 -4.62 7.98
CA PRO A 75 -6.29 -4.66 9.40
C PRO A 75 -4.81 -4.34 9.70
N MET A 76 -3.87 -4.82 8.87
CA MET A 76 -2.44 -4.53 9.06
C MET A 76 -2.12 -3.06 8.79
N VAL A 77 -2.76 -2.44 7.81
CA VAL A 77 -2.62 -0.99 7.56
C VAL A 77 -3.14 -0.17 8.73
N ALA A 78 -4.30 -0.53 9.28
CA ALA A 78 -4.85 0.12 10.46
C ALA A 78 -3.92 -0.04 11.67
N LEU A 79 -3.43 -1.26 11.90
CA LEU A 79 -2.47 -1.55 12.96
C LEU A 79 -1.17 -0.75 12.81
N ALA A 80 -0.60 -0.71 11.60
CA ALA A 80 0.61 0.04 11.30
C ALA A 80 0.41 1.55 11.50
N SER A 81 -0.73 2.08 11.07
CA SER A 81 -1.09 3.49 11.23
C SER A 81 -1.19 3.86 12.72
N VAL A 82 -1.85 3.02 13.53
CA VAL A 82 -1.93 3.20 14.98
C VAL A 82 -0.54 3.13 15.61
N ALA A 83 0.29 2.17 15.20
CA ALA A 83 1.65 2.03 15.72
C ALA A 83 2.52 3.27 15.42
N VAL A 84 2.43 3.83 14.21
CA VAL A 84 3.17 5.05 13.82
C VAL A 84 2.72 6.25 14.64
N VAL A 85 1.40 6.44 14.82
CA VAL A 85 0.88 7.54 15.65
C VAL A 85 1.27 7.37 17.11
N ALA A 86 1.13 6.17 17.66
CA ALA A 86 1.51 5.87 19.04
C ALA A 86 3.01 6.08 19.27
N ALA A 87 3.86 5.68 18.32
CA ALA A 87 5.30 5.92 18.36
C ALA A 87 5.59 7.42 18.42
N GLY A 88 4.96 8.21 17.54
CA GLY A 88 5.11 9.67 17.53
C GLY A 88 4.70 10.32 18.87
N VAL A 89 3.58 9.90 19.46
CA VAL A 89 3.11 10.40 20.78
C VAL A 89 4.07 9.99 21.90
N ALA A 90 4.66 8.80 21.81
CA ALA A 90 5.61 8.29 22.80
C ALA A 90 7.06 8.81 22.62
N GLY A 91 7.33 9.62 21.59
CA GLY A 91 8.67 10.09 21.26
C GLY A 91 9.59 9.00 20.71
N LEU A 92 9.03 7.90 20.20
CA LEU A 92 9.77 6.81 19.56
C LEU A 92 9.87 7.06 18.05
N ASP A 93 10.95 6.55 17.45
CA ASP A 93 11.12 6.56 16.00
C ASP A 93 10.10 5.60 15.34
N PRO A 94 9.16 6.10 14.52
CA PRO A 94 8.13 5.25 13.91
C PRO A 94 8.71 4.23 12.93
N THR A 95 9.78 4.57 12.21
CA THR A 95 10.43 3.66 11.25
C THR A 95 11.03 2.46 11.98
N LEU A 96 11.68 2.68 13.12
CA LEU A 96 12.22 1.62 13.96
C LEU A 96 11.10 0.74 14.52
N VAL A 97 9.98 1.32 14.97
CA VAL A 97 8.81 0.55 15.43
C VAL A 97 8.28 -0.36 14.33
N LEU A 98 8.18 0.12 13.09
CA LEU A 98 7.76 -0.67 11.93
C LEU A 98 8.74 -1.81 11.62
N ILE A 99 10.05 -1.56 11.68
CA ILE A 99 11.08 -2.58 11.44
C ILE A 99 11.03 -3.67 12.51
N VAL A 100 10.90 -3.29 13.79
CA VAL A 100 10.74 -4.25 14.90
C VAL A 100 9.45 -5.06 14.73
N ALA A 101 8.35 -4.42 14.34
CA ALA A 101 7.08 -5.12 14.07
C ALA A 101 7.24 -6.12 12.91
N ALA A 102 7.89 -5.72 11.81
CA ALA A 102 8.17 -6.58 10.68
C ALA A 102 9.03 -7.81 11.06
N ALA A 103 10.03 -7.62 11.92
CA ALA A 103 10.82 -8.72 12.48
C ALA A 103 9.94 -9.68 13.29
N GLY A 104 9.04 -9.14 14.13
CA GLY A 104 8.05 -9.93 14.86
C GLY A 104 7.15 -10.76 13.93
N PHE A 105 6.62 -10.15 12.85
CA PHE A 105 5.83 -10.86 11.85
C PHE A 105 6.64 -11.91 11.08
N THR A 106 7.93 -11.65 10.85
CA THR A 106 8.83 -12.64 10.25
C THR A 106 8.95 -13.87 11.15
N VAL A 107 9.18 -13.67 12.45
CA VAL A 107 9.21 -14.77 13.43
C VAL A 107 7.88 -15.51 13.45
N VAL A 108 6.74 -14.81 13.48
CA VAL A 108 5.41 -15.43 13.42
C VAL A 108 5.22 -16.27 12.15
N GLY A 109 5.64 -15.77 10.99
CA GLY A 109 5.59 -16.52 9.73
C GLY A 109 6.44 -17.79 9.77
N LEU A 110 7.66 -17.69 10.33
CA LEU A 110 8.57 -18.83 10.53
C LEU A 110 8.05 -19.85 11.56
N LEU A 111 7.21 -19.45 12.52
CA LEU A 111 6.53 -20.38 13.42
C LEU A 111 5.31 -21.04 12.76
N ARG A 112 4.72 -20.38 11.76
CA ARG A 112 3.48 -20.78 11.09
C ARG A 112 3.69 -21.38 9.69
N ARG A 113 4.91 -21.82 9.34
CA ARG A 113 5.30 -22.37 8.02
C ARG A 113 4.30 -23.36 7.42
N SER A 114 3.71 -24.22 8.25
CA SER A 114 2.75 -25.25 7.82
C SER A 114 1.37 -24.72 7.43
N ARG A 115 1.08 -23.44 7.72
CA ARG A 115 -0.23 -22.80 7.51
C ARG A 115 -0.19 -21.64 6.52
N ILE A 116 0.98 -21.35 5.93
CA ILE A 116 1.19 -20.23 5.01
C ILE A 116 1.86 -20.71 3.73
N ASP A 117 1.74 -19.91 2.67
CA ASP A 117 2.55 -20.10 1.48
C ASP A 117 3.98 -19.58 1.76
N VAL A 118 4.90 -20.50 2.05
CA VAL A 118 6.29 -20.16 2.39
C VAL A 118 6.99 -19.41 1.26
N ARG A 119 6.65 -19.70 -0.01
CA ARG A 119 7.27 -19.01 -1.15
C ARG A 119 6.86 -17.55 -1.19
N GLU A 120 5.57 -17.26 -1.05
CA GLU A 120 5.08 -15.89 -0.99
C GLU A 120 5.61 -15.16 0.25
N PHE A 121 5.67 -15.84 1.39
CA PHE A 121 6.25 -15.27 2.61
C PHE A 121 7.73 -14.87 2.42
N VAL A 122 8.56 -15.75 1.84
CA VAL A 122 9.97 -15.45 1.55
C VAL A 122 10.11 -14.29 0.55
N LEU A 123 9.25 -14.24 -0.48
CA LEU A 123 9.24 -13.12 -1.42
C LEU A 123 8.90 -11.79 -0.75
N GLN A 124 7.92 -11.76 0.16
CA GLN A 124 7.59 -10.54 0.89
C GLN A 124 8.64 -10.17 1.93
N ALA A 125 9.31 -11.14 2.55
CA ALA A 125 10.43 -10.86 3.45
C ALA A 125 11.62 -10.25 2.68
N ALA A 126 11.92 -10.78 1.49
CA ALA A 126 12.95 -10.24 0.61
C ALA A 126 12.58 -8.85 0.09
N ALA A 127 11.34 -8.64 -0.33
CA ALA A 127 10.83 -7.34 -0.75
C ALA A 127 10.91 -6.31 0.39
N PHE A 128 10.46 -6.68 1.59
CA PHE A 128 10.57 -5.84 2.78
C PHE A 128 12.03 -5.44 3.06
N ALA A 129 12.95 -6.40 3.04
CA ALA A 129 14.37 -6.11 3.25
C ALA A 129 14.92 -5.15 2.16
N GLY A 130 14.60 -5.38 0.89
CA GLY A 130 15.04 -4.54 -0.22
C GLY A 130 14.50 -3.12 -0.15
N PHE A 131 13.18 -2.98 0.01
CA PHE A 131 12.53 -1.66 0.11
C PHE A 131 12.94 -0.91 1.37
N THR A 132 13.06 -1.58 2.51
CA THR A 132 13.53 -0.96 3.75
C THR A 132 14.98 -0.52 3.63
N CYS A 133 15.85 -1.31 3.01
CA CYS A 133 17.24 -0.91 2.76
C CYS A 133 17.30 0.35 1.90
N LEU A 134 16.52 0.41 0.81
CA LEU A 134 16.47 1.58 -0.06
C LEU A 134 15.89 2.81 0.63
N ALA A 135 14.83 2.63 1.42
CA ALA A 135 14.19 3.69 2.22
C ALA A 135 15.14 4.24 3.30
N LEU A 136 15.83 3.37 4.04
CA LEU A 136 16.84 3.81 5.01
C LEU A 136 18.01 4.51 4.33
N ALA A 137 18.47 4.01 3.19
CA ALA A 137 19.50 4.69 2.41
C ALA A 137 19.05 6.11 2.01
N ALA A 138 17.79 6.29 1.62
CA ALA A 138 17.22 7.60 1.35
C ALA A 138 17.21 8.51 2.60
N MET A 139 16.80 7.98 3.77
CA MET A 139 16.75 8.74 5.02
C MET A 139 18.12 9.24 5.50
N PHE A 140 19.20 8.52 5.19
CA PHE A 140 20.56 8.88 5.61
C PHE A 140 21.42 9.54 4.51
N ALA A 141 20.89 9.68 3.30
CA ALA A 141 21.62 10.25 2.17
C ALA A 141 21.64 11.79 2.20
N ALA A 142 22.57 12.37 1.43
CA ALA A 142 22.58 13.81 1.15
C ALA A 142 21.27 14.24 0.44
N PRO A 143 20.84 15.51 0.55
CA PRO A 143 19.49 15.95 0.17
C PRO A 143 19.04 15.52 -1.23
N LEU A 144 19.87 15.74 -2.24
CA LEU A 144 19.53 15.39 -3.63
C LEU A 144 19.43 13.87 -3.84
N VAL A 145 20.34 13.11 -3.24
CA VAL A 145 20.36 11.64 -3.33
C VAL A 145 19.17 11.04 -2.58
N SER A 146 18.78 11.64 -1.44
CA SER A 146 17.62 11.25 -0.66
C SER A 146 16.34 11.27 -1.49
N VAL A 147 16.11 12.33 -2.27
CA VAL A 147 14.94 12.47 -3.14
C VAL A 147 14.88 11.34 -4.17
N TYR A 148 15.98 11.07 -4.89
CA TYR A 148 16.01 10.02 -5.91
C TYR A 148 15.85 8.62 -5.32
N LEU A 149 16.46 8.33 -4.16
CA LEU A 149 16.32 7.03 -3.50
C LEU A 149 14.90 6.82 -2.97
N ALA A 150 14.29 7.84 -2.36
CA ALA A 150 12.90 7.77 -1.89
C ALA A 150 11.93 7.60 -3.06
N ALA A 151 12.14 8.33 -4.17
CA ALA A 151 11.34 8.17 -5.38
C ALA A 151 11.50 6.78 -6.00
N ALA A 152 12.73 6.25 -6.05
CA ALA A 152 12.99 4.89 -6.53
C ALA A 152 12.33 3.83 -5.65
N ALA A 153 12.35 4.00 -4.33
CA ALA A 153 11.64 3.11 -3.40
C ALA A 153 10.13 3.15 -3.64
N ALA A 154 9.55 4.33 -3.80
CA ALA A 154 8.12 4.49 -4.01
C ALA A 154 7.66 3.92 -5.36
N ILE A 155 8.32 4.28 -6.45
CA ILE A 155 7.98 3.75 -7.79
C ILE A 155 8.24 2.25 -7.85
N GLY A 156 9.32 1.76 -7.26
CA GLY A 156 9.62 0.33 -7.17
C GLY A 156 8.53 -0.44 -6.41
N HIS A 157 8.03 0.11 -5.31
CA HIS A 157 6.93 -0.48 -4.56
C HIS A 157 5.62 -0.43 -5.36
N ALA A 158 5.33 0.66 -6.08
CA ALA A 158 4.18 0.71 -6.99
C ALA A 158 4.26 -0.38 -8.08
N VAL A 159 5.45 -0.67 -8.62
CA VAL A 159 5.62 -1.81 -9.55
C VAL A 159 5.32 -3.14 -8.85
N TRP A 160 5.76 -3.29 -7.59
CA TRP A 160 5.43 -4.46 -6.76
C TRP A 160 3.91 -4.61 -6.56
N ASP A 161 3.21 -3.51 -6.27
CA ASP A 161 1.76 -3.47 -6.15
C ASP A 161 1.07 -3.89 -7.44
N ALA A 162 1.53 -3.40 -8.60
CA ALA A 162 0.97 -3.77 -9.90
C ALA A 162 1.11 -5.29 -10.15
N ILE A 163 2.26 -5.86 -9.80
CA ILE A 163 2.50 -7.30 -9.90
C ILE A 163 1.53 -8.08 -8.99
N TYR A 164 1.32 -7.65 -7.74
CA TYR A 164 0.43 -8.33 -6.80
C TYR A 164 -1.05 -8.08 -7.05
N TRP A 165 -1.41 -6.94 -7.65
CA TRP A 165 -2.73 -6.66 -8.19
C TRP A 165 -3.10 -7.68 -9.28
N ILE A 166 -2.18 -7.92 -10.23
CA ILE A 166 -2.35 -8.91 -11.31
C ILE A 166 -2.44 -10.33 -10.73
N ARG A 167 -1.56 -10.67 -9.78
CA ARG A 167 -1.55 -12.01 -9.15
C ARG A 167 -2.75 -12.27 -8.24
N GLY A 168 -3.35 -11.23 -7.65
CA GLY A 168 -4.48 -11.36 -6.73
C GLY A 168 -4.15 -12.17 -5.48
N ARG A 169 -2.93 -12.02 -4.94
CA ARG A 169 -2.42 -12.77 -3.79
C ARG A 169 -1.86 -11.84 -2.71
N VAL A 170 -1.61 -12.38 -1.53
CA VAL A 170 -0.99 -11.74 -0.35
C VAL A 170 -1.84 -10.67 0.33
N VAL A 171 -2.44 -9.76 -0.42
CA VAL A 171 -3.26 -8.63 0.06
C VAL A 171 -4.51 -8.48 -0.82
N PRO A 172 -5.56 -7.79 -0.37
CA PRO A 172 -6.76 -7.63 -1.18
C PRO A 172 -6.49 -6.63 -2.31
N ARG A 173 -7.15 -6.81 -3.46
CA ARG A 173 -7.00 -5.93 -4.62
C ARG A 173 -7.16 -4.45 -4.25
N SER A 174 -8.18 -4.12 -3.46
CA SER A 174 -8.40 -2.74 -3.01
C SER A 174 -7.18 -2.12 -2.31
N LEU A 175 -6.43 -2.90 -1.52
CA LEU A 175 -5.22 -2.39 -0.89
C LEU A 175 -4.08 -2.20 -1.90
N THR A 176 -3.88 -3.14 -2.82
CA THR A 176 -2.87 -3.00 -3.87
C THR A 176 -3.13 -1.79 -4.77
N GLU A 177 -4.39 -1.46 -5.08
CA GLU A 177 -4.73 -0.23 -5.83
C GLU A 177 -4.47 1.02 -5.01
N PHE A 178 -4.77 1.01 -3.71
CA PHE A 178 -4.45 2.13 -2.82
C PHE A 178 -2.94 2.39 -2.76
N CYS A 179 -2.13 1.37 -2.46
CA CYS A 179 -0.67 1.47 -2.39
C CYS A 179 -0.08 1.91 -3.73
N PHE A 180 -0.54 1.32 -4.85
CA PHE A 180 -0.08 1.69 -6.18
C PHE A 180 -0.24 3.19 -6.47
N VAL A 181 -1.44 3.74 -6.23
CA VAL A 181 -1.74 5.15 -6.53
C VAL A 181 -0.97 6.07 -5.59
N LEU A 182 -0.89 5.73 -4.31
CA LEU A 182 -0.19 6.52 -3.31
C LEU A 182 1.31 6.57 -3.61
N ASP A 183 1.94 5.41 -3.81
CA ASP A 183 3.39 5.29 -3.96
C ASP A 183 3.87 5.85 -5.29
N LEU A 184 3.13 5.61 -6.38
CA LEU A 184 3.42 6.22 -7.67
C LEU A 184 3.27 7.74 -7.59
N GLY A 185 2.22 8.24 -6.93
CA GLY A 185 2.00 9.67 -6.73
C GLY A 185 3.13 10.33 -5.95
N LEU A 186 3.52 9.75 -4.81
CA LEU A 186 4.63 10.25 -3.98
C LEU A 186 5.95 10.26 -4.75
N GLY A 187 6.27 9.16 -5.45
CA GLY A 187 7.50 9.07 -6.24
C GLY A 187 7.56 10.08 -7.37
N VAL A 188 6.46 10.27 -8.11
CA VAL A 188 6.38 11.29 -9.16
C VAL A 188 6.50 12.70 -8.59
N LEU A 189 5.82 13.00 -7.48
CA LEU A 189 5.91 14.32 -6.83
C LEU A 189 7.34 14.65 -6.38
N LEU A 190 8.06 13.68 -5.80
CA LEU A 190 9.47 13.84 -5.42
C LEU A 190 10.35 14.17 -6.64
N LEU A 191 10.17 13.46 -7.76
CA LEU A 191 10.94 13.71 -8.98
C LEU A 191 10.62 15.08 -9.59
N LEU A 192 9.36 15.50 -9.57
CA LEU A 192 8.96 16.83 -10.01
C LEU A 192 9.55 17.93 -9.13
N ALA A 193 9.57 17.74 -7.81
CA ALA A 193 10.22 18.67 -6.89
C ALA A 193 11.73 18.78 -7.17
N ALA A 194 12.43 17.66 -7.33
CA ALA A 194 13.85 17.66 -7.70
C ALA A 194 14.11 18.40 -9.02
N TRP A 195 13.21 18.23 -10.01
CA TRP A 195 13.32 18.92 -11.30
C TRP A 195 13.22 20.45 -11.17
N HIS A 196 12.32 20.95 -10.31
CA HIS A 196 12.16 22.39 -10.10
C HIS A 196 13.33 23.03 -9.33
N VAL A 197 14.07 22.24 -8.54
CA VAL A 197 15.21 22.71 -7.74
C VAL A 197 16.51 22.77 -8.56
N LEU A 198 16.61 22.09 -9.70
CA LEU A 198 17.78 22.15 -10.58
C LEU A 198 17.65 23.32 -11.58
N PRO A 199 18.38 24.45 -11.41
CA PRO A 199 18.49 25.45 -12.44
C PRO A 199 19.41 24.89 -13.55
N PHE A 200 18.89 24.79 -14.77
CA PHE A 200 19.74 24.65 -15.96
C PHE A 200 20.36 26.00 -16.31
#